data_AF-A0A1J0AA89-F1
#
_entry.id   AF-A0A1J0AA89-F1
#
_cell.length_a   1.000
_cell.length_b   1.000
_cell.length_c   1.000
_cell.angle_alpha   90.00
_cell.angle_beta   90.00
_cell.angle_gamma   90.00
#
_symmetry.space_group_name_H-M   'P 1'
#
loop_
_entity.id
_entity.type
_entity.pdbx_description
1 polymer ?
#
loop_
_entity_poly.entity_id
_entity_poly.type
_entity_poly.pdbx_seq_one_letter_code
_entity_poly.pdbx_strand_id
1 'polypeptide(L)'
;MDIEGLPEPVDDEAMALDERIRRSKQIYRQAGDAYERVRFNPDNGGFVLVHWGHNRGESYESELFVAQVLANQGRRVTLLNEMGMGAGVKTPDADIDGNLADFKRLTQTTQNVAARVQEGFLTAKKQGVAWVVYHLDRDSTNISRINRGLASAFLIDRKGKIQRVTVVFNEISTKTLTREEWLNGQRI
;
A
#
# COMPACT_ATOMS: atom_id res chain seq x y z
N MET A 1 47.44 1.56 33.07
CA MET A 1 47.21 2.49 31.95
C MET A 1 46.08 1.86 31.17
N ASP A 2 44.86 2.20 31.56
CA ASP A 2 43.65 1.66 30.95
C ASP A 2 43.54 2.23 29.55
N ILE A 3 43.62 1.35 28.56
CA ILE A 3 43.47 1.73 27.16
C ILE A 3 41.98 1.94 26.96
N GLU A 4 41.59 3.20 26.78
CA GLU A 4 40.25 3.65 26.45
C GLU A 4 39.61 2.73 25.40
N GLY A 5 38.37 2.33 25.69
CA GLY A 5 37.58 1.43 24.87
C GLY A 5 37.53 1.92 23.43
N LEU A 6 37.87 1.02 22.51
CA LEU A 6 37.66 1.22 21.08
C LEU A 6 36.19 1.65 20.86
N PRO A 7 35.92 2.62 19.98
CA PRO A 7 34.55 3.03 19.69
C PRO A 7 33.75 1.81 19.25
N GLU A 8 32.57 1.61 19.85
CA GLU A 8 31.70 0.51 19.48
C GLU A 8 31.37 0.58 17.98
N PRO A 9 31.32 -0.56 17.28
CA PRO A 9 30.96 -0.60 15.87
C PRO A 9 29.58 0.01 15.69
N VAL A 10 29.50 1.02 14.84
CA VAL A 10 28.24 1.70 14.53
C VAL A 10 27.38 0.74 13.71
N ASP A 11 26.14 0.52 14.15
CA ASP A 11 25.17 -0.28 13.41
C ASP A 11 24.61 0.54 12.24
N ASP A 12 25.10 0.24 11.03
CA ASP A 12 24.69 0.89 9.78
C ASP A 12 23.18 0.77 9.53
N GLU A 13 22.52 -0.31 9.99
CA GLU A 13 21.08 -0.50 9.83
C GLU A 13 20.29 0.41 10.76
N ALA A 14 20.72 0.54 12.01
CA ALA A 14 20.12 1.46 12.99
C ALA A 14 20.24 2.92 12.53
N MET A 15 21.41 3.31 12.02
CA MET A 15 21.61 4.64 11.44
C MET A 15 20.71 4.91 10.23
N ALA A 16 20.56 3.94 9.34
CA ALA A 16 19.69 4.07 8.18
C ALA A 16 18.20 4.20 8.59
N LEU A 17 17.78 3.47 9.62
CA LEU A 17 16.44 3.58 10.19
C LEU A 17 16.18 4.96 10.81
N ASP A 18 17.12 5.47 11.59
CA ASP A 18 17.02 6.79 12.22
C ASP A 18 16.92 7.91 11.18
N GLU A 19 17.76 7.87 10.14
CA GLU A 19 17.70 8.85 9.05
C GLU A 19 16.38 8.77 8.28
N ARG A 20 15.85 7.55 8.06
CA ARG A 20 14.53 7.36 7.46
C ARG A 20 13.43 7.96 8.33
N ILE A 21 13.42 7.70 9.64
CA ILE A 21 12.45 8.25 10.60
C ILE A 21 12.50 9.77 10.58
N ARG A 22 13.70 10.35 10.63
CA ARG A 22 13.92 11.80 10.59
C ARG A 22 13.35 12.43 9.32
N ARG A 23 13.65 11.86 8.15
CA ARG A 23 13.10 12.32 6.87
C ARG A 23 11.58 12.18 6.81
N SER A 24 11.04 11.04 7.23
CA SER A 24 9.60 10.83 7.27
C SER A 24 8.89 11.85 8.16
N LYS A 25 9.45 12.14 9.34
CA LYS A 25 8.91 13.12 10.28
C LYS A 25 8.91 14.53 9.68
N GLN A 26 9.96 14.88 8.94
CA GLN A 26 10.04 16.16 8.24
C GLN A 26 8.96 16.26 7.17
N ILE A 27 8.81 15.26 6.29
CA ILE A 27 7.77 15.22 5.24
C ILE A 27 6.38 15.36 5.87
N TYR A 28 6.09 14.57 6.89
CA TYR A 28 4.79 14.58 7.57
C TYR A 28 4.46 15.95 8.19
N ARG A 29 5.43 16.59 8.85
CA ARG A 29 5.26 17.91 9.48
C ARG A 29 5.15 19.04 8.46
N GLN A 30 5.86 18.93 7.34
CA GLN A 30 5.89 19.93 6.27
C GLN A 30 4.78 19.74 5.24
N ALA A 31 3.95 18.70 5.38
CA ALA A 31 2.74 18.56 4.58
C ALA A 31 1.89 19.84 4.70
N GLY A 32 1.57 20.44 3.55
CA GLY A 32 0.81 21.69 3.50
C GLY A 32 -0.62 21.53 4.00
N ASP A 33 -1.34 22.64 4.09
CA ASP A 33 -2.70 22.68 4.66
C ASP A 33 -3.73 21.87 3.85
N ALA A 34 -3.38 21.48 2.62
CA ALA A 34 -4.15 20.57 1.77
C ALA A 34 -4.17 19.11 2.26
N TYR A 35 -3.46 18.79 3.35
CA TYR A 35 -3.40 17.44 3.91
C TYR A 35 -3.83 17.39 5.38
N GLU A 36 -4.69 16.44 5.70
CA GLU A 36 -4.91 15.97 7.05
C GLU A 36 -3.78 15.02 7.46
N ARG A 37 -3.22 15.29 8.65
CA ARG A 37 -2.18 14.48 9.29
C ARG A 37 -2.84 13.44 10.19
N VAL A 38 -3.00 12.21 9.71
CA VAL A 38 -3.74 11.16 10.44
C VAL A 38 -2.86 10.44 11.45
N ARG A 39 -1.68 9.96 11.02
CA ARG A 39 -0.81 9.13 11.87
C ARG A 39 0.66 9.28 11.50
N PHE A 40 1.54 9.25 12.49
CA PHE A 40 2.98 9.07 12.34
C PHE A 40 3.45 7.98 13.31
N ASN A 41 4.20 7.00 12.81
CA ASN A 41 4.83 5.96 13.61
C ASN A 41 6.30 6.35 13.88
N PRO A 42 6.66 6.69 15.13
CA PRO A 42 8.02 7.12 15.46
C PRO A 42 9.05 6.00 15.41
N ASP A 43 8.63 4.74 15.53
CA ASP A 43 9.54 3.59 15.65
C ASP A 43 10.08 3.14 14.29
N ASN A 44 9.37 3.46 13.20
CA ASN A 44 9.76 3.03 11.86
C ASN A 44 9.57 4.09 10.76
N GLY A 45 9.07 5.27 11.13
CA GLY A 45 8.91 6.40 10.23
C GLY A 45 7.77 6.25 9.22
N GLY A 46 6.86 5.29 9.39
CA GLY A 46 5.66 5.21 8.57
C GLY A 46 4.66 6.30 8.93
N PHE A 47 3.84 6.74 7.97
CA PHE A 47 2.82 7.75 8.22
C PHE A 47 1.64 7.66 7.26
N VAL A 48 0.54 8.31 7.64
CA VAL A 48 -0.64 8.50 6.81
C VAL A 48 -0.95 9.99 6.70
N LEU A 49 -0.99 10.49 5.47
CA LEU A 49 -1.55 11.78 5.09
C LEU A 49 -2.81 11.53 4.25
N VAL A 50 -3.83 12.38 4.40
CA VAL A 50 -5.05 12.32 3.59
C VAL A 50 -5.28 13.67 2.96
N HIS A 51 -5.31 13.76 1.64
CA HIS A 51 -5.65 15.01 0.97
C HIS A 51 -7.11 15.41 1.26
N TRP A 52 -7.41 16.70 1.49
CA TRP A 52 -8.79 17.13 1.82
C TRP A 52 -9.82 16.80 0.73
N GLY A 53 -9.39 16.78 -0.54
CA GLY A 53 -10.19 16.35 -1.68
C GLY A 53 -10.23 14.83 -1.93
N HIS A 54 -9.70 14.01 -1.02
CA HIS A 54 -9.87 12.56 -1.09
C HIS A 54 -11.34 12.19 -0.84
N ASN A 55 -11.85 11.20 -1.55
CA ASN A 55 -13.25 10.80 -1.46
C ASN A 55 -13.53 10.09 -0.12
N ARG A 56 -14.48 10.61 0.67
CA ARG A 56 -14.86 10.03 1.97
C ARG A 56 -16.12 9.17 1.91
N GLY A 57 -16.35 8.52 0.77
CA GLY A 57 -17.51 7.67 0.53
C GLY A 57 -17.43 6.29 1.21
N GLU A 58 -18.18 5.33 0.68
CA GLU A 58 -18.35 3.98 1.26
C GLU A 58 -17.03 3.19 1.43
N SER A 59 -16.01 3.47 0.60
CA SER A 59 -14.71 2.78 0.66
C SER A 59 -13.70 3.42 1.60
N TYR A 60 -13.96 4.64 2.10
CA TYR A 60 -12.97 5.44 2.82
C TYR A 60 -12.41 4.75 4.06
N GLU A 61 -13.27 4.14 4.89
CA GLU A 61 -12.82 3.41 6.09
C GLU A 61 -11.88 2.25 5.76
N SER A 62 -12.14 1.56 4.63
CA SER A 62 -11.28 0.49 4.15
C SER A 62 -9.94 1.03 3.65
N GLU A 63 -9.94 2.16 2.94
CA GLU A 63 -8.72 2.80 2.42
C GLU A 63 -7.86 3.33 3.57
N LEU A 64 -8.49 3.97 4.55
CA LEU A 64 -7.85 4.46 5.75
C LEU A 64 -7.28 3.33 6.61
N PHE A 65 -8.01 2.21 6.74
CA PHE A 65 -7.50 1.00 7.40
C PHE A 65 -6.23 0.49 6.71
N VAL A 66 -6.27 0.28 5.39
CA VAL A 66 -5.11 -0.17 4.59
C VAL A 66 -3.92 0.77 4.76
N ALA A 67 -4.15 2.09 4.66
CA ALA A 67 -3.11 3.10 4.81
C ALA A 67 -2.43 3.00 6.18
N GLN A 68 -3.20 2.82 7.25
CA GLN A 68 -2.67 2.67 8.61
C GLN A 68 -1.92 1.36 8.82
N VAL A 69 -2.39 0.25 8.26
CA VAL A 69 -1.68 -1.04 8.31
C VAL A 69 -0.31 -0.90 7.63
N LEU A 70 -0.26 -0.32 6.44
CA LEU A 70 0.99 -0.10 5.71
C LEU A 70 1.91 0.88 6.44
N ALA A 71 1.37 1.94 7.04
CA ALA A 71 2.15 2.87 7.88
C ALA A 71 2.73 2.19 9.12
N ASN A 72 2.04 1.20 9.71
CA ASN A 72 2.61 0.40 10.80
C ASN A 72 3.76 -0.49 10.35
N GLN A 73 3.87 -0.79 9.06
CA GLN A 73 5.02 -1.45 8.45
C GLN A 73 6.09 -0.44 7.98
N GLY A 74 5.97 0.82 8.39
CA GLY A 74 6.89 1.92 8.08
C GLY A 74 6.66 2.59 6.72
N ARG A 75 5.61 2.21 5.98
CA ARG A 75 5.32 2.85 4.69
C ARG A 75 4.85 4.30 4.88
N ARG A 76 5.23 5.16 3.94
CA ARG A 76 4.72 6.52 3.83
C ARG A 76 3.52 6.50 2.89
N VAL A 77 2.32 6.67 3.42
CA VAL A 77 1.08 6.59 2.64
C VAL A 77 0.43 7.96 2.57
N THR A 78 0.11 8.40 1.35
CA THR A 78 -0.67 9.62 1.10
C THR A 78 -1.89 9.25 0.29
N LEU A 79 -3.10 9.40 0.86
CA LEU A 79 -4.36 9.26 0.12
C LEU A 79 -4.57 10.51 -0.74
N LEU A 80 -4.80 10.30 -2.03
CA LEU A 80 -4.71 11.35 -3.06
C LEU A 80 -6.04 12.06 -3.30
N ASN A 81 -5.96 13.22 -3.95
CA ASN A 81 -7.14 13.98 -4.35
C ASN A 81 -7.91 13.27 -5.46
N GLU A 82 -9.18 12.96 -5.22
CA GLU A 82 -10.09 12.40 -6.23
C GLU A 82 -11.06 13.46 -6.80
N MET A 83 -11.15 14.62 -6.15
CA MET A 83 -11.96 15.74 -6.60
C MET A 83 -11.19 16.61 -7.59
N GLY A 84 -11.70 16.73 -8.82
CA GLY A 84 -11.32 17.84 -9.71
C GLY A 84 -10.43 17.51 -10.92
N MET A 85 -10.19 16.24 -11.25
CA MET A 85 -9.40 15.87 -12.45
C MET A 85 -10.20 15.92 -13.76
N GLY A 86 -11.44 16.40 -13.73
CA GLY A 86 -12.37 16.43 -14.87
C GLY A 86 -13.23 15.16 -14.95
N ALA A 87 -14.39 15.26 -15.59
CA ALA A 87 -15.29 14.13 -15.75
C ALA A 87 -14.59 12.98 -16.50
N GLY A 88 -14.48 11.81 -15.86
CA GLY A 88 -13.94 10.59 -16.47
C GLY A 88 -12.45 10.31 -16.21
N VAL A 89 -11.71 11.21 -15.54
CA VAL A 89 -10.33 10.92 -15.12
C VAL A 89 -10.34 10.21 -13.77
N LYS A 90 -10.01 8.92 -13.75
CA LYS A 90 -9.85 8.15 -12.51
C LYS A 90 -8.46 8.38 -11.94
N THR A 91 -8.39 8.97 -10.76
CA THR A 91 -7.14 9.11 -9.99
C THR A 91 -6.83 7.79 -9.27
N PRO A 92 -5.54 7.47 -9.05
CA PRO A 92 -5.14 6.47 -8.06
C PRO A 92 -5.55 6.87 -6.65
N ASP A 93 -5.80 5.89 -5.80
CA ASP A 93 -6.26 6.13 -4.43
C ASP A 93 -5.11 6.67 -3.53
N ALA A 94 -3.88 6.19 -3.76
CA ALA A 94 -2.76 6.50 -2.88
C ALA A 94 -1.40 6.64 -3.60
N ASP A 95 -0.49 7.38 -2.97
CA ASP A 95 0.96 7.27 -3.15
C ASP A 95 1.55 6.54 -1.93
N ILE A 96 2.27 5.43 -2.18
CA ILE A 96 2.99 4.67 -1.17
C ILE A 96 4.48 4.68 -1.49
N ASP A 97 5.27 5.36 -0.66
CA ASP A 97 6.72 5.51 -0.82
C ASP A 97 7.13 6.00 -2.25
N GLY A 98 6.37 6.91 -2.85
CA GLY A 98 6.58 7.42 -4.21
C GLY A 98 5.99 6.55 -5.33
N ASN A 99 5.19 5.54 -4.98
CA ASN A 99 4.56 4.64 -5.96
C ASN A 99 3.04 4.78 -5.91
N LEU A 100 2.43 5.14 -7.05
CA LEU A 100 0.99 5.19 -7.18
C LEU A 100 0.38 3.79 -7.00
N ALA A 101 -0.64 3.74 -6.16
CA ALA A 101 -1.35 2.53 -5.78
C ALA A 101 -2.86 2.73 -5.86
N ASP A 102 -3.55 1.61 -6.12
CA ASP A 102 -5.00 1.54 -6.20
C ASP A 102 -5.48 0.48 -5.21
N PHE A 103 -6.44 0.85 -4.36
CA PHE A 103 -6.97 0.04 -3.27
C PHE A 103 -8.25 -0.64 -3.71
N LYS A 104 -8.42 -1.89 -3.28
CA LYS A 104 -9.57 -2.73 -3.65
C LYS A 104 -10.07 -3.47 -2.43
N ARG A 105 -11.35 -3.34 -2.13
CA ARG A 105 -11.99 -4.04 -1.01
C ARG A 105 -12.67 -5.32 -1.50
N LEU A 106 -12.42 -6.42 -0.79
CA LEU A 106 -13.08 -7.71 -0.96
C LEU A 106 -13.96 -7.96 0.25
N THR A 107 -15.22 -7.53 0.16
CA THR A 107 -16.20 -7.58 1.25
C THR A 107 -16.69 -9.00 1.54
N GLN A 108 -17.34 -9.16 2.69
CA GLN A 108 -18.09 -10.37 3.08
C GLN A 108 -19.08 -10.85 1.99
N THR A 109 -19.74 -9.90 1.30
CA THR A 109 -20.74 -10.18 0.27
C THR A 109 -20.14 -10.53 -1.09
N THR A 110 -18.82 -10.47 -1.26
CA THR A 110 -18.15 -10.82 -2.51
C THR A 110 -18.27 -12.34 -2.76
N GLN A 111 -19.19 -12.72 -3.64
CA GLN A 111 -19.45 -14.11 -4.00
C GLN A 111 -18.30 -14.72 -4.83
N ASN A 112 -17.87 -14.01 -5.88
CA ASN A 112 -16.81 -14.47 -6.79
C ASN A 112 -15.51 -13.70 -6.57
N VAL A 113 -14.75 -14.12 -5.55
CA VAL A 113 -13.45 -13.52 -5.18
C VAL A 113 -12.47 -13.51 -6.34
N ALA A 114 -12.39 -14.59 -7.12
CA ALA A 114 -11.43 -14.67 -8.23
C ALA A 114 -11.74 -13.63 -9.33
N ALA A 115 -13.01 -13.51 -9.72
CA ALA A 115 -13.43 -12.50 -10.69
C ALA A 115 -13.22 -11.09 -10.16
N ARG A 116 -13.54 -10.83 -8.88
CA ARG A 116 -13.38 -9.50 -8.28
C ARG A 116 -11.92 -9.09 -8.15
N VAL A 117 -11.03 -10.03 -7.81
CA VAL A 117 -9.58 -9.81 -7.83
C VAL A 117 -9.14 -9.46 -9.25
N GLN A 118 -9.49 -10.26 -10.26
CA GLN A 118 -9.13 -9.99 -11.64
C GLN A 118 -9.63 -8.61 -12.11
N GLU A 119 -10.89 -8.28 -11.84
CA GLU A 119 -11.51 -7.00 -12.20
C GLU A 119 -10.79 -5.81 -11.54
N GLY A 120 -10.54 -5.90 -10.23
CA GLY A 120 -9.82 -4.86 -9.49
C GLY A 120 -8.44 -4.60 -10.07
N PHE A 121 -7.71 -5.68 -10.39
CA PHE A 121 -6.38 -5.60 -10.99
C PHE A 121 -6.42 -4.93 -12.37
N LEU A 122 -7.38 -5.31 -13.21
CA LEU A 122 -7.51 -4.75 -14.55
C LEU A 122 -7.97 -3.30 -14.52
N THR A 123 -8.73 -2.90 -13.50
CA THR A 123 -9.13 -1.50 -13.27
C THR A 123 -7.92 -0.66 -12.86
N ALA A 124 -7.15 -1.14 -11.90
CA ALA A 124 -5.89 -0.51 -11.48
C ALA A 124 -4.92 -0.33 -12.66
N LYS A 125 -4.77 -1.39 -13.48
CA LYS A 125 -3.98 -1.33 -14.71
C LYS A 125 -4.44 -0.24 -15.68
N LYS A 126 -5.75 0.00 -15.79
CA LYS A 126 -6.32 1.06 -16.64
C LYS A 126 -6.04 2.45 -16.06
N GLN A 127 -6.00 2.61 -14.73
CA GLN A 127 -5.57 3.84 -14.05
C GLN A 127 -4.05 4.08 -14.14
N GLY A 128 -3.29 3.09 -14.61
CA GLY A 128 -1.84 3.25 -14.82
C GLY A 128 -1.00 3.15 -13.55
N VAL A 129 -1.55 2.59 -12.48
CA VAL A 129 -0.77 2.29 -11.26
C VAL A 129 0.12 1.07 -11.47
N ALA A 130 1.19 0.98 -10.68
CA ALA A 130 2.07 -0.21 -10.66
C ALA A 130 1.81 -1.13 -9.46
N TRP A 131 1.03 -0.66 -8.47
CA TRP A 131 0.75 -1.37 -7.23
C TRP A 131 -0.77 -1.46 -7.00
N VAL A 132 -1.27 -2.68 -6.77
CA VAL A 132 -2.65 -2.92 -6.33
C VAL A 132 -2.65 -3.44 -4.89
N VAL A 133 -3.48 -2.87 -4.03
CA VAL A 133 -3.62 -3.33 -2.63
C VAL A 133 -5.04 -3.82 -2.40
N TYR A 134 -5.19 -5.10 -2.07
CA TYR A 134 -6.48 -5.70 -1.72
C TYR A 134 -6.66 -5.71 -0.21
N HIS A 135 -7.72 -5.09 0.27
CA HIS A 135 -8.22 -5.29 1.63
C HIS A 135 -9.17 -6.49 1.65
N LEU A 136 -8.81 -7.53 2.41
CA LEU A 136 -9.67 -8.66 2.70
C LEU A 136 -10.56 -8.36 3.90
N ASP A 137 -11.58 -7.55 3.65
CA ASP A 137 -12.65 -7.27 4.60
C ASP A 137 -13.67 -8.43 4.65
N ARG A 138 -13.17 -9.59 5.04
CA ARG A 138 -13.95 -10.83 5.16
C ARG A 138 -13.33 -11.82 6.15
N ASP A 139 -14.19 -12.53 6.88
CA ASP A 139 -13.74 -13.43 7.96
C ASP A 139 -13.14 -14.73 7.41
N SER A 140 -13.64 -15.16 6.25
CA SER A 140 -13.16 -16.37 5.57
C SER A 140 -12.43 -16.00 4.29
N THR A 141 -11.12 -16.27 4.26
CA THR A 141 -10.30 -16.04 3.08
C THR A 141 -9.98 -17.34 2.37
N ASN A 142 -10.45 -17.48 1.13
CA ASN A 142 -10.00 -18.55 0.25
C ASN A 142 -8.84 -18.02 -0.62
N ILE A 143 -7.62 -18.11 -0.09
CA ILE A 143 -6.37 -17.70 -0.76
C ILE A 143 -6.26 -18.30 -2.16
N SER A 144 -6.71 -19.54 -2.37
CA SER A 144 -6.69 -20.18 -3.69
C SER A 144 -7.53 -19.43 -4.73
N ARG A 145 -8.63 -18.77 -4.33
CA ARG A 145 -9.45 -17.93 -5.22
C ARG A 145 -8.77 -16.63 -5.57
N ILE A 146 -8.04 -16.02 -4.63
CA ILE A 146 -7.22 -14.82 -4.89
C ILE A 146 -6.13 -15.17 -5.91
N ASN A 147 -5.37 -16.23 -5.65
CA ASN A 147 -4.32 -16.70 -6.56
C ASN A 147 -4.86 -17.04 -7.95
N ARG A 148 -6.06 -17.63 -8.05
CA ARG A 148 -6.73 -17.86 -9.34
C ARG A 148 -7.06 -16.56 -10.08
N GLY A 149 -7.60 -15.57 -9.37
CA GLY A 149 -7.89 -14.25 -9.94
C GLY A 149 -6.63 -13.54 -10.43
N LEU A 150 -5.56 -13.58 -9.64
CA LEU A 150 -4.25 -13.02 -10.00
C LEU A 150 -3.64 -13.73 -11.22
N ALA A 151 -3.73 -15.06 -11.30
CA ALA A 151 -3.23 -15.80 -12.46
C ALA A 151 -3.87 -15.32 -13.77
N SER A 152 -5.19 -15.19 -13.79
CA SER A 152 -5.92 -14.66 -14.93
C SER A 152 -5.53 -13.21 -15.22
N ALA A 153 -5.33 -12.39 -14.20
CA ALA A 153 -4.99 -10.97 -14.35
C ALA A 153 -3.58 -10.77 -14.92
N PHE A 154 -2.57 -11.48 -14.39
CA PHE A 154 -1.20 -11.43 -14.88
C PHE A 154 -1.07 -11.92 -16.33
N LEU A 155 -1.85 -12.93 -16.72
CA LEU A 155 -1.91 -13.40 -18.10
C LEU A 155 -2.38 -12.31 -19.08
N ILE A 156 -3.32 -11.46 -18.64
CA ILE A 156 -3.85 -10.34 -19.42
C ILE A 156 -2.90 -9.14 -19.39
N ASP A 157 -2.12 -8.97 -18.32
CA ASP A 157 -1.14 -7.90 -18.20
C ASP A 157 0.20 -8.20 -18.87
N ARG A 158 0.15 -8.47 -20.18
CA ARG A 158 1.33 -8.81 -20.99
C ARG A 158 2.43 -7.74 -20.98
N LYS A 159 2.08 -6.48 -20.77
CA LYS A 159 3.02 -5.34 -20.76
C LYS A 159 3.70 -5.11 -19.42
N GLY A 160 3.36 -5.88 -18.38
CA GLY A 160 3.97 -5.67 -17.07
C GLY A 160 3.64 -4.32 -16.45
N LYS A 161 2.38 -3.88 -16.50
CA LYS A 161 2.02 -2.61 -15.88
C LYS A 161 1.95 -2.74 -14.36
N ILE A 162 1.34 -3.82 -13.86
CA ILE A 162 1.32 -4.09 -12.42
C ILE A 162 2.60 -4.85 -12.05
N GLN A 163 3.34 -4.26 -11.13
CA GLN A 163 4.62 -4.77 -10.61
C GLN A 163 4.49 -5.35 -9.20
N ARG A 164 3.48 -4.91 -8.43
CA ARG A 164 3.28 -5.33 -7.05
C ARG A 164 1.80 -5.51 -6.73
N VAL A 165 1.51 -6.56 -5.99
CA VAL A 165 0.20 -6.80 -5.38
C VAL A 165 0.40 -7.00 -3.88
N THR A 166 -0.34 -6.27 -3.07
CA THR A 166 -0.38 -6.50 -1.62
C THR A 166 -1.78 -6.92 -1.22
N VAL A 167 -1.86 -7.89 -0.32
CA VAL A 167 -3.10 -8.33 0.32
C VAL A 167 -2.98 -7.96 1.79
N VAL A 168 -3.92 -7.15 2.27
CA VAL A 168 -4.05 -6.70 3.65
C VAL A 168 -5.19 -7.47 4.30
N PHE A 169 -4.90 -8.12 5.41
CA PHE A 169 -5.85 -8.90 6.17
C PHE A 169 -6.37 -8.12 7.39
N ASN A 170 -7.54 -8.49 7.91
CA ASN A 170 -8.18 -7.81 9.03
C ASN A 170 -7.33 -7.86 10.32
N GLU A 171 -6.52 -8.90 10.50
CA GLU A 171 -5.58 -9.03 11.62
C GLU A 171 -4.30 -8.18 11.46
N ILE A 172 -4.32 -7.16 10.59
CA ILE A 172 -3.23 -6.19 10.37
C ILE A 172 -1.99 -6.83 9.71
N SER A 173 -2.10 -8.10 9.29
CA SER A 173 -1.07 -8.79 8.52
C SER A 173 -1.13 -8.37 7.05
N THR A 174 0.00 -8.46 6.35
CA THR A 174 0.05 -8.26 4.90
C THR A 174 0.85 -9.36 4.22
N LYS A 175 0.48 -9.66 2.98
CA LYS A 175 1.30 -10.44 2.05
C LYS A 175 1.50 -9.63 0.79
N THR A 176 2.76 -9.41 0.43
CA THR A 176 3.11 -8.70 -0.79
C THR A 176 3.76 -9.67 -1.76
N LEU A 177 3.39 -9.55 -3.02
CA LEU A 177 3.92 -10.32 -4.11
C LEU A 177 4.28 -9.40 -5.26
N THR A 178 5.54 -9.45 -5.67
CA THR A 178 6.05 -8.78 -6.85
C THR A 178 5.75 -9.61 -8.10
N ARG A 179 5.82 -8.96 -9.25
CA ARG A 179 5.67 -9.64 -10.53
C ARG A 179 6.76 -10.70 -10.74
N GLU A 180 7.99 -10.41 -10.34
CA GLU A 180 9.11 -11.35 -10.44
C GLU A 180 8.85 -12.60 -9.62
N GLU A 181 8.46 -12.44 -8.35
CA GLU A 181 8.10 -13.56 -7.47
C GLU A 181 6.94 -14.38 -8.05
N TRP A 182 5.93 -13.74 -8.64
CA TRP A 182 4.84 -14.42 -9.33
C TRP A 182 5.34 -15.29 -10.50
N LEU A 183 6.22 -14.74 -11.34
CA LEU A 183 6.82 -15.45 -12.48
C LEU A 183 7.70 -16.61 -12.02
N ASN A 184 8.33 -16.49 -10.86
CA ASN A 184 9.10 -17.54 -10.19
C ASN A 184 8.23 -18.57 -9.44
N GLY A 185 6.91 -18.50 -9.59
CA GLY A 185 5.98 -19.49 -9.05
C GLY A 185 5.45 -19.19 -7.65
N GLN A 186 5.87 -18.09 -7.01
CA GLN A 186 5.36 -17.71 -5.70
C GLN A 186 3.91 -17.23 -5.77
N ARG A 187 3.18 -17.38 -4.67
CA ARG A 187 1.75 -17.08 -4.55
C ARG A 187 1.49 -16.40 -3.21
N ILE A 188 0.37 -15.68 -3.11
CA ILE A 188 -0.14 -15.14 -1.84
C ILE A 188 -0.45 -16.31 -0.89
#